data_AF-A0A414SD79-F1
#
_entry.id   AF-A0A414SD79-F1
#
_cell.length_a   1.000
_cell.length_b   1.000
_cell.length_c   1.000
_cell.angle_alpha   90.00
_cell.angle_beta   90.00
_cell.angle_gamma   90.00
#
_symmetry.space_group_name_H-M   'P 1'
#
loop_
_entity.id
_entity.type
_entity.pdbx_description
1 polymer ?
#
loop_
_entity_poly.entity_id
_entity_poly.type
_entity_poly.pdbx_seq_one_letter_code
_entity_poly.pdbx_strand_id
1 'polypeptide(L)'
;MKKIVKRAGLISGIILSAFVIGGCGKTVDLNDCVEVKVSGIDGKGKAEVTVDYDKMETLLAKELNIEVKDKDIENIEDLGSAVDGLSKIDQAENCVNFQVQPADNLKNGDKITVKSIIDEEKAKELGIKFKFSEIKKEVSGLQTAIVISQEELFKDVIVEFTGASPDAAVQIRNMSKDKILSEISFQADKTSDIQKGDTVTVTATIPSELEEQGYVFENTSKEYKVEKVDSYVQKFEDLPEEDLKKIMNQAKDMVEANLKTGKLSTSFYKGNELAGTMERFDSISEPQLEKSYFCHMKDGITSLWETKNKMYITYSFNVTGMHMFGPKEDYQNCYIRIACEDLILTKEGDLQFDIGTMKFSNGYAYFDSFYTQEIASLKDNYEIEEIDLSSYQQ
;
A
#
# COMPACT_ATOMS: atom_id res chain seq x y z
N MET A 1 -45.63 -23.10 1.22
CA MET A 1 -44.42 -23.68 0.57
C MET A 1 -43.46 -22.54 0.24
N LYS A 2 -42.29 -22.78 -0.34
CA LYS A 2 -41.22 -21.77 -0.49
C LYS A 2 -41.71 -20.53 -1.26
N LYS A 3 -41.50 -19.33 -0.71
CA LYS A 3 -41.65 -18.07 -1.46
C LYS A 3 -40.70 -18.07 -2.67
N ILE A 4 -41.30 -18.25 -3.83
CA ILE A 4 -40.86 -17.94 -5.21
C ILE A 4 -40.20 -16.58 -5.45
N VAL A 5 -38.97 -16.28 -5.00
CA VAL A 5 -38.31 -15.03 -5.45
C VAL A 5 -37.75 -15.24 -6.87
N LYS A 6 -38.54 -14.91 -7.91
CA LYS A 6 -38.04 -14.84 -9.28
C LYS A 6 -37.32 -13.49 -9.48
N ARG A 7 -36.05 -13.53 -9.92
CA ARG A 7 -35.29 -12.32 -10.31
C ARG A 7 -35.82 -11.81 -11.66
N ALA A 8 -36.24 -10.55 -11.71
CA ALA A 8 -36.59 -9.92 -12.98
C ALA A 8 -35.31 -9.63 -13.78
N GLY A 9 -35.18 -10.24 -14.96
CA GLY A 9 -34.14 -9.91 -15.93
C GLY A 9 -34.54 -8.68 -16.76
N LEU A 10 -33.55 -7.88 -17.14
CA LEU A 10 -33.71 -6.75 -18.05
C LEU A 10 -34.05 -7.29 -19.45
N ILE A 11 -35.32 -7.19 -19.87
CA ILE A 11 -35.71 -7.44 -21.27
C ILE A 11 -36.20 -6.12 -21.86
N SER A 12 -35.37 -5.57 -22.74
CA SER A 12 -35.71 -4.44 -23.62
C SER A 12 -36.79 -4.89 -24.60
N GLY A 13 -38.03 -4.42 -24.43
CA GLY A 13 -39.10 -4.76 -25.36
C GLY A 13 -40.41 -4.02 -25.11
N ILE A 14 -40.70 -3.09 -26.04
CA ILE A 14 -41.96 -2.46 -26.44
C ILE A 14 -43.14 -2.52 -25.45
N ILE A 15 -43.49 -1.34 -24.96
CA ILE A 15 -44.66 -0.99 -24.16
C ILE A 15 -45.92 -1.15 -25.02
N LEU A 16 -46.75 -2.15 -24.72
CA LEU A 16 -48.13 -2.23 -25.19
C LEU A 16 -49.06 -1.83 -24.04
N SER A 17 -49.60 -0.62 -24.14
CA SER A 17 -50.59 -0.06 -23.22
C SER A 17 -51.93 -0.82 -23.35
N ALA A 18 -52.49 -1.21 -22.21
CA ALA A 18 -53.75 -1.91 -22.08
C ALA A 18 -54.92 -1.16 -22.74
N PHE A 19 -55.58 -1.81 -23.70
CA PHE A 19 -56.96 -1.52 -24.07
C PHE A 19 -57.86 -2.58 -23.41
N VAL A 20 -58.79 -2.13 -22.56
CA VAL A 20 -59.80 -2.99 -21.96
C VAL A 20 -60.85 -3.30 -23.02
N ILE A 21 -60.75 -4.47 -23.66
CA ILE A 21 -61.83 -5.03 -24.47
C ILE A 21 -62.65 -5.97 -23.59
N GLY A 22 -63.97 -5.74 -23.57
CA GLY A 22 -64.95 -6.56 -22.86
C GLY A 22 -65.16 -7.89 -23.58
N GLY A 23 -64.80 -8.98 -22.90
CA GLY A 23 -65.11 -10.35 -23.27
C GLY A 23 -65.45 -11.14 -22.01
N CYS A 24 -66.36 -12.13 -22.13
CA CYS A 24 -66.92 -12.95 -21.05
C CYS A 24 -65.91 -13.94 -20.43
N GLY A 25 -64.77 -13.47 -19.94
CA GLY A 25 -63.81 -14.24 -19.15
C GLY A 25 -63.99 -13.97 -17.66
N LYS A 26 -63.72 -14.99 -16.85
CA LYS A 26 -63.72 -14.89 -15.40
C LYS A 26 -62.53 -14.05 -14.91
N THR A 27 -62.76 -13.07 -14.03
CA THR A 27 -61.78 -12.00 -13.78
C THR A 27 -61.00 -12.22 -12.48
N VAL A 28 -59.67 -12.22 -12.57
CA VAL A 28 -58.74 -12.38 -11.44
C VAL A 28 -57.99 -11.08 -11.19
N ASP A 29 -58.17 -10.48 -10.00
CA ASP A 29 -57.50 -9.24 -9.59
C ASP A 29 -56.17 -9.57 -8.87
N LEU A 30 -55.06 -9.12 -9.45
CA LEU A 30 -53.70 -9.47 -8.99
C LEU A 30 -53.07 -8.38 -8.11
N ASN A 31 -53.72 -7.25 -7.90
CA ASN A 31 -53.13 -6.12 -7.16
C ASN A 31 -52.67 -6.52 -5.76
N ASP A 32 -53.45 -7.38 -5.12
CA ASP A 32 -53.24 -7.88 -3.77
C ASP A 32 -52.21 -9.01 -3.66
N CYS A 33 -51.70 -9.50 -4.79
CA CYS A 33 -50.67 -10.54 -4.88
C CYS A 33 -49.27 -9.96 -5.07
N VAL A 34 -49.13 -8.65 -5.28
CA VAL A 34 -47.88 -8.03 -5.71
C VAL A 34 -47.41 -7.01 -4.67
N GLU A 35 -46.17 -7.17 -4.21
CA GLU A 35 -45.49 -6.26 -3.31
C GLU A 35 -44.20 -5.74 -3.96
N VAL A 36 -43.83 -4.48 -3.68
CA VAL A 36 -42.55 -3.92 -4.12
C VAL A 36 -41.64 -3.68 -2.93
N LYS A 37 -40.50 -4.35 -2.94
CA LYS A 37 -39.45 -4.16 -1.94
C LYS A 37 -38.39 -3.24 -2.51
N VAL A 38 -37.94 -2.30 -1.69
CA VAL A 38 -36.86 -1.39 -2.02
C VAL A 38 -35.77 -1.59 -0.98
N SER A 39 -34.52 -1.69 -1.43
CA SER A 39 -33.36 -1.96 -0.58
C SER A 39 -32.11 -1.32 -1.14
N GLY A 40 -31.06 -1.23 -0.31
CA GLY A 40 -29.77 -0.66 -0.68
C GLY A 40 -29.58 0.77 -0.17
N ILE A 41 -28.60 1.44 -0.76
CA ILE A 41 -28.11 2.76 -0.35
C ILE A 41 -28.74 3.83 -1.23
N ASP A 42 -29.04 4.99 -0.67
CA ASP A 42 -29.57 6.14 -1.40
C ASP A 42 -28.63 6.52 -2.58
N GLY A 43 -29.14 6.45 -3.81
CA GLY A 43 -28.38 6.65 -5.05
C GLY A 43 -27.89 5.37 -5.73
N LYS A 44 -27.86 4.26 -5.00
CA LYS A 44 -27.56 2.90 -5.51
C LYS A 44 -28.68 1.90 -5.16
N GLY A 45 -29.88 2.40 -4.85
CA GLY A 45 -31.01 1.59 -4.38
C GLY A 45 -31.58 0.71 -5.49
N LYS A 46 -32.20 -0.39 -5.09
CA LYS A 46 -32.85 -1.35 -6.00
C LYS A 46 -34.30 -1.59 -5.61
N ALA A 47 -35.16 -1.78 -6.61
CA ALA A 47 -36.54 -2.19 -6.43
C ALA A 47 -36.77 -3.57 -7.03
N GLU A 48 -37.42 -4.43 -6.26
CA GLU A 48 -37.76 -5.79 -6.67
C GLU A 48 -39.26 -6.05 -6.46
N VAL A 49 -39.87 -6.70 -7.45
CA VAL A 49 -41.25 -7.16 -7.35
C VAL A 49 -41.28 -8.53 -6.67
N THR A 50 -42.02 -8.65 -5.58
CA THR A 50 -42.32 -9.92 -4.91
C THR A 50 -43.76 -10.29 -5.21
N VAL A 51 -43.97 -11.53 -5.68
CA VAL A 51 -45.32 -12.06 -5.96
C VAL A 51 -45.68 -13.11 -4.90
N ASP A 52 -46.86 -12.98 -4.31
CA ASP A 52 -47.49 -13.97 -3.46
C ASP A 52 -48.21 -15.00 -4.33
N TYR A 53 -47.44 -16.00 -4.78
CA TYR A 53 -47.95 -17.07 -5.63
C TYR A 53 -49.01 -17.93 -4.93
N ASP A 54 -48.89 -18.19 -3.62
CA ASP A 54 -49.90 -18.94 -2.86
C ASP A 54 -51.27 -18.20 -2.91
N LYS A 55 -51.26 -16.87 -2.80
CA LYS A 55 -52.46 -16.03 -2.93
C LYS A 55 -52.98 -16.00 -4.37
N MET A 56 -52.09 -15.93 -5.35
CA MET A 56 -52.45 -15.95 -6.78
C MET A 56 -53.10 -17.29 -7.17
N GLU A 57 -52.52 -18.42 -6.75
CA GLU A 57 -53.05 -19.77 -6.91
C GLU A 57 -54.45 -19.88 -6.29
N THR A 58 -54.63 -19.40 -5.07
CA THR A 58 -55.95 -19.42 -4.39
C THR A 58 -57.01 -18.65 -5.17
N LEU A 59 -56.66 -17.48 -5.73
CA LEU A 59 -57.57 -16.69 -6.56
C LEU A 59 -57.91 -17.41 -7.87
N LEU A 60 -56.90 -18.01 -8.52
CA LEU A 60 -57.06 -18.77 -9.75
C LEU A 60 -57.93 -20.01 -9.56
N ALA A 61 -57.68 -20.81 -8.51
CA ALA A 61 -58.44 -22.01 -8.20
C ALA A 61 -59.92 -21.69 -7.95
N LYS A 62 -60.19 -20.65 -7.15
CA LYS A 62 -61.55 -20.17 -6.88
C LYS A 62 -62.25 -19.77 -8.17
N GLU A 63 -61.58 -18.98 -9.00
CA GLU A 63 -62.20 -18.43 -10.19
C GLU A 63 -62.39 -19.50 -11.27
N LEU A 64 -61.44 -20.40 -11.46
CA LEU A 64 -61.57 -21.55 -12.37
C LEU A 64 -62.51 -22.66 -11.85
N ASN A 65 -63.04 -22.54 -10.63
CA ASN A 65 -63.85 -23.55 -9.95
C ASN A 65 -63.12 -24.90 -9.82
N ILE A 66 -61.83 -24.84 -9.52
CA ILE A 66 -60.98 -25.99 -9.27
C ILE A 66 -61.01 -26.24 -7.75
N GLU A 67 -61.60 -27.36 -7.35
CA GLU A 67 -61.56 -27.80 -5.96
C GLU A 67 -60.19 -28.41 -5.66
N VAL A 68 -59.34 -27.66 -4.95
CA VAL A 68 -58.09 -28.21 -4.39
C VAL A 68 -58.46 -29.01 -3.14
N LYS A 69 -58.93 -30.25 -3.32
CA LYS A 69 -59.26 -31.16 -2.21
C LYS A 69 -57.98 -31.75 -1.64
N ASP A 70 -57.62 -31.31 -0.44
CA ASP A 70 -56.49 -31.86 0.32
C ASP A 70 -56.80 -33.26 0.92
N LYS A 71 -58.06 -33.72 0.87
CA LYS A 71 -58.51 -35.01 1.39
C LYS A 71 -59.61 -35.59 0.50
N ASP A 72 -59.48 -36.89 0.23
CA ASP A 72 -60.39 -37.79 -0.50
C ASP A 72 -60.17 -37.84 -2.03
N ILE A 73 -58.99 -38.33 -2.44
CA ILE A 73 -58.78 -38.95 -3.76
C ILE A 73 -59.21 -40.41 -3.62
N GLU A 74 -60.43 -40.75 -4.02
CA GLU A 74 -60.96 -42.11 -3.88
C GLU A 74 -60.64 -42.98 -5.11
N ASN A 75 -60.49 -42.39 -6.31
CA ASN A 75 -60.26 -43.12 -7.57
C ASN A 75 -59.28 -42.42 -8.54
N ILE A 76 -58.85 -43.12 -9.60
CA ILE A 76 -57.92 -42.62 -10.64
C ILE A 76 -58.49 -41.41 -11.41
N GLU A 77 -59.81 -41.33 -11.59
CA GLU A 77 -60.47 -40.20 -12.26
C GLU A 77 -60.41 -38.91 -11.41
N ASP A 78 -60.52 -39.03 -10.08
CA ASP A 78 -60.36 -37.91 -9.15
C ASP A 78 -58.91 -37.40 -9.13
N LEU A 79 -57.94 -38.31 -9.25
CA LEU A 79 -56.53 -37.97 -9.40
C LEU A 79 -56.26 -37.24 -10.73
N GLY A 80 -56.84 -37.73 -11.84
CA GLY A 80 -56.69 -37.12 -13.16
C GLY A 80 -57.26 -35.70 -13.24
N SER A 81 -58.43 -35.48 -12.63
CA SER A 81 -59.07 -34.15 -12.58
C SER A 81 -58.33 -33.16 -11.68
N ALA A 82 -57.78 -33.61 -10.54
CA ALA A 82 -56.94 -32.78 -9.68
C ALA A 82 -55.63 -32.35 -10.39
N VAL A 83 -54.99 -33.28 -11.12
CA VAL A 83 -53.77 -32.99 -11.90
C VAL A 83 -54.05 -32.01 -13.04
N ASP A 84 -55.17 -32.15 -13.75
CA ASP A 84 -55.57 -31.21 -14.82
C ASP A 84 -55.86 -29.81 -14.26
N GLY A 85 -56.50 -29.73 -13.08
CA GLY A 85 -56.74 -28.47 -12.36
C GLY A 85 -55.44 -27.74 -12.00
N LEU A 86 -54.49 -28.45 -11.35
CA LEU A 86 -53.19 -27.88 -11.01
C LEU A 86 -52.39 -27.44 -12.24
N SER A 87 -52.44 -28.22 -13.33
CA SER A 87 -51.83 -27.86 -14.62
C SER A 87 -52.41 -26.57 -15.21
N LYS A 88 -53.73 -26.37 -15.11
CA LYS A 88 -54.38 -25.13 -15.56
C LYS A 88 -54.00 -23.92 -14.72
N ILE A 89 -53.84 -24.07 -13.41
CA ILE A 89 -53.37 -23.01 -12.51
C ILE A 89 -51.94 -22.61 -12.89
N ASP A 90 -51.02 -23.56 -13.03
CA ASP A 90 -49.63 -23.27 -13.43
C ASP A 90 -49.55 -22.60 -14.81
N GLN A 91 -50.36 -23.06 -15.77
CA GLN A 91 -50.44 -22.41 -17.08
C GLN A 91 -50.96 -20.97 -17.00
N ALA A 92 -51.92 -20.70 -16.12
CA ALA A 92 -52.49 -19.37 -15.88
C ALA A 92 -51.50 -18.45 -15.16
N GLU A 93 -50.75 -18.94 -14.17
CA GLU A 93 -49.68 -18.18 -13.52
C GLU A 93 -48.60 -17.74 -14.51
N ASN A 94 -48.22 -18.65 -15.41
CA ASN A 94 -47.24 -18.38 -16.46
C ASN A 94 -47.74 -17.39 -17.53
N CYS A 95 -49.03 -16.99 -17.52
CA CYS A 95 -49.53 -15.92 -18.39
C CYS A 95 -49.14 -14.54 -17.88
N VAL A 96 -48.69 -14.38 -16.62
CA VAL A 96 -48.46 -13.07 -16.01
C VAL A 96 -47.02 -12.91 -15.56
N ASN A 97 -46.42 -11.78 -15.94
CA ASN A 97 -45.16 -11.32 -15.41
C ASN A 97 -45.30 -9.89 -14.88
N PHE A 98 -44.43 -9.48 -13.96
CA PHE A 98 -44.45 -8.13 -13.40
C PHE A 98 -43.11 -7.44 -13.61
N GLN A 99 -43.15 -6.15 -13.95
CA GLN A 99 -41.95 -5.33 -14.14
C GLN A 99 -42.02 -4.09 -13.27
N VAL A 100 -40.88 -3.70 -12.69
CA VAL A 100 -40.70 -2.44 -11.97
C VAL A 100 -39.74 -1.55 -12.72
N GLN A 101 -40.08 -0.27 -12.86
CA GLN A 101 -39.24 0.73 -13.51
C GLN A 101 -39.31 2.09 -12.80
N PRO A 102 -38.16 2.77 -12.55
CA PRO A 102 -36.80 2.21 -12.61
C PRO A 102 -36.57 1.12 -11.55
N ALA A 103 -35.63 0.20 -11.81
CA ALA A 103 -35.32 -0.93 -10.91
C ALA A 103 -34.00 -0.74 -10.14
N ASP A 104 -33.09 0.11 -10.62
CA ASP A 104 -31.75 0.32 -10.06
C ASP A 104 -31.42 1.82 -9.98
N ASN A 105 -30.35 2.16 -9.25
CA ASN A 105 -29.86 3.52 -9.01
C ASN A 105 -30.90 4.44 -8.37
N LEU A 106 -31.78 3.87 -7.54
CA LEU A 106 -32.87 4.57 -6.88
C LEU A 106 -32.36 5.44 -5.73
N LYS A 107 -33.05 6.56 -5.51
CA LYS A 107 -32.88 7.49 -4.41
C LYS A 107 -34.14 7.62 -3.57
N ASN A 108 -34.02 8.03 -2.32
CA ASN A 108 -35.20 8.39 -1.52
C ASN A 108 -35.95 9.55 -2.22
N GLY A 109 -37.26 9.39 -2.43
CA GLY A 109 -38.12 10.32 -3.19
C GLY A 109 -38.31 9.96 -4.66
N ASP A 110 -37.57 8.99 -5.22
CA ASP A 110 -37.80 8.53 -6.59
C ASP A 110 -39.16 7.83 -6.72
N LYS A 111 -39.76 7.94 -7.90
CA LYS A 111 -41.04 7.26 -8.20
C LYS A 111 -40.79 6.04 -9.04
N ILE A 112 -41.17 4.88 -8.51
CA ILE A 112 -41.16 3.60 -9.22
C ILE A 112 -42.56 3.17 -9.59
N THR A 113 -42.65 2.45 -10.70
CA THR A 113 -43.89 2.01 -11.30
C THR A 113 -43.84 0.50 -11.54
N VAL A 114 -44.84 -0.23 -11.06
CA VAL A 114 -45.03 -1.66 -11.38
C VAL A 114 -46.14 -1.83 -12.39
N LYS A 115 -45.87 -2.61 -13.43
CA LYS A 115 -46.85 -3.01 -14.44
C LYS A 115 -46.86 -4.52 -14.58
N SER A 116 -48.02 -5.07 -14.92
CA SER A 116 -48.14 -6.46 -15.37
C SER A 116 -47.91 -6.54 -16.87
N ILE A 117 -47.33 -7.65 -17.31
CA ILE A 117 -47.26 -8.10 -18.70
C ILE A 117 -48.05 -9.40 -18.74
N ILE A 118 -49.13 -9.41 -19.51
CA ILE A 118 -50.08 -10.52 -19.55
C ILE A 118 -50.09 -11.10 -20.98
N ASP A 119 -49.94 -12.41 -21.08
CA ASP A 119 -50.24 -13.18 -22.30
C ASP A 119 -51.76 -13.33 -22.43
N GLU A 120 -52.38 -12.34 -23.07
CA GLU A 120 -53.83 -12.26 -23.24
C GLU A 120 -54.39 -13.38 -24.14
N GLU A 121 -53.60 -13.89 -25.09
CA GLU A 121 -54.02 -14.99 -25.97
C GLU A 121 -54.17 -16.27 -25.15
N LYS A 122 -53.13 -16.62 -24.39
CA LYS A 122 -53.15 -17.79 -23.51
C LYS A 122 -54.15 -17.66 -22.36
N ALA A 123 -54.27 -16.47 -21.76
CA ALA A 123 -55.27 -16.22 -20.73
C ALA A 123 -56.71 -16.45 -21.26
N LYS A 124 -56.98 -16.01 -22.49
CA LYS A 124 -58.27 -16.22 -23.16
C LYS A 124 -58.54 -17.69 -23.48
N GLU A 125 -57.54 -18.46 -23.90
CA GLU A 125 -57.65 -19.92 -24.09
C GLU A 125 -58.03 -20.64 -22.79
N LEU A 126 -57.51 -20.16 -21.65
CA LEU A 126 -57.84 -20.68 -20.32
C LEU A 126 -59.16 -20.15 -19.76
N GLY A 127 -59.85 -19.23 -20.47
CA GLY A 127 -61.11 -18.63 -20.04
C GLY A 127 -60.97 -17.60 -18.91
N ILE A 128 -59.77 -17.07 -18.70
CA ILE A 128 -59.43 -16.14 -17.62
C ILE A 128 -59.18 -14.74 -18.19
N LYS A 129 -59.50 -13.72 -17.41
CA LYS A 129 -59.08 -12.34 -17.63
C LYS A 129 -58.34 -11.82 -16.41
N PHE A 130 -57.10 -11.39 -16.58
CA PHE A 130 -56.35 -10.78 -15.48
C PHE A 130 -56.63 -9.29 -15.40
N LYS A 131 -56.64 -8.78 -14.17
CA LYS A 131 -56.74 -7.35 -13.88
C LYS A 131 -55.60 -6.98 -12.93
N PHE A 132 -54.85 -5.96 -13.32
CA PHE A 132 -53.82 -5.37 -12.49
C PHE A 132 -53.77 -3.85 -12.73
N SER A 133 -53.95 -3.10 -11.65
CA SER A 133 -53.79 -1.66 -11.64
C SER A 133 -52.32 -1.35 -11.39
N GLU A 134 -51.75 -0.44 -12.18
CA GLU A 134 -50.37 0.02 -12.01
C GLU A 134 -50.11 0.47 -10.56
N ILE A 135 -49.05 -0.07 -9.95
CA ILE A 135 -48.63 0.35 -8.61
C ILE A 135 -47.60 1.46 -8.78
N LYS A 136 -47.92 2.66 -8.28
CA LYS A 136 -46.97 3.76 -8.17
C LYS A 136 -46.53 3.88 -6.72
N LYS A 137 -45.23 3.81 -6.48
CA LYS A 137 -44.64 3.92 -5.15
C LYS A 137 -43.52 4.95 -5.15
N GLU A 138 -43.51 5.79 -4.13
CA GLU A 138 -42.37 6.65 -3.83
C GLU A 138 -41.37 5.85 -2.99
N VAL A 139 -40.11 5.86 -3.42
CA VAL A 139 -39.01 5.17 -2.75
C VAL A 139 -38.71 5.88 -1.44
N SER A 140 -38.70 5.13 -0.34
CA SER A 140 -38.31 5.63 0.97
C SER A 140 -37.64 4.51 1.77
N GLY A 141 -36.82 4.89 2.75
CA GLY A 141 -36.12 3.96 3.62
C GLY A 141 -34.83 3.37 3.06
N LEU A 142 -34.30 3.90 1.95
CA LEU A 142 -32.92 3.58 1.53
C LEU A 142 -31.92 4.16 2.54
N GLN A 143 -30.87 3.41 2.84
CA GLN A 143 -29.85 3.82 3.80
C GLN A 143 -29.03 4.98 3.25
N THR A 144 -28.80 6.02 4.05
CA THR A 144 -27.90 7.12 3.68
C THR A 144 -26.44 6.63 3.67
N ALA A 145 -25.66 7.06 2.69
CA ALA A 145 -24.23 6.76 2.63
C ALA A 145 -23.50 7.31 3.86
N ILE A 146 -22.56 6.51 4.38
CA ILE A 146 -21.63 6.89 5.44
C ILE A 146 -20.36 7.40 4.76
N VAL A 147 -20.19 8.72 4.75
CA VAL A 147 -19.05 9.36 4.07
C VAL A 147 -17.87 9.43 5.04
N ILE A 148 -16.74 8.87 4.64
CA ILE A 148 -15.46 8.93 5.36
C ILE A 148 -14.54 9.89 4.61
N SER A 149 -14.15 10.97 5.29
CA SER A 149 -13.19 11.95 4.77
C SER A 149 -11.76 11.39 4.77
N GLN A 150 -10.86 11.99 3.98
CA GLN A 150 -9.43 11.65 4.03
C GLN A 150 -8.84 11.86 5.44
N GLU A 151 -9.24 12.92 6.14
CA GLU A 151 -8.74 13.21 7.48
C GLU A 151 -9.14 12.11 8.47
N GLU A 152 -10.37 11.62 8.39
CA GLU A 152 -10.87 10.53 9.22
C GLU A 152 -10.19 9.19 8.88
N LEU A 153 -10.05 8.90 7.58
CA LEU A 153 -9.41 7.68 7.09
C LEU A 153 -7.95 7.55 7.55
N PHE A 154 -7.21 8.67 7.59
CA PHE A 154 -5.80 8.69 7.95
C PHE A 154 -5.53 9.14 9.40
N LYS A 155 -6.57 9.37 10.21
CA LYS A 155 -6.45 9.96 11.56
C LYS A 155 -5.52 9.17 12.48
N ASP A 156 -5.66 7.85 12.47
CA ASP A 156 -4.91 6.93 13.34
C ASP A 156 -3.82 6.16 12.57
N VAL A 157 -3.42 6.66 11.39
CA VAL A 157 -2.36 6.06 10.57
C VAL A 157 -1.03 6.74 10.88
N ILE A 158 -0.09 5.96 11.42
CA ILE A 158 1.27 6.41 11.68
C ILE A 158 2.13 6.09 10.45
N VAL A 159 2.73 7.12 9.86
CA VAL A 159 3.71 7.01 8.79
C VAL A 159 5.05 7.49 9.34
N GLU A 160 6.02 6.59 9.39
CA GLU A 160 7.34 6.84 9.98
C GLU A 160 8.42 6.54 8.94
N PHE A 161 9.33 7.50 8.73
CA PHE A 161 10.51 7.30 7.91
C PHE A 161 11.67 6.86 8.80
N THR A 162 12.29 5.73 8.44
CA THR A 162 13.36 5.08 9.19
C THR A 162 14.60 4.89 8.32
N GLY A 163 15.77 4.79 8.94
CA GLY A 163 17.05 4.74 8.23
C GLY A 163 17.53 6.14 7.86
N ALA A 164 18.49 6.22 6.95
CA ALA A 164 19.12 7.48 6.54
C ALA A 164 18.97 7.71 5.04
N SER A 165 18.60 8.93 4.66
CA SER A 165 18.61 9.39 3.27
C SER A 165 20.01 9.22 2.64
N PRO A 166 20.13 8.70 1.40
CA PRO A 166 19.06 8.44 0.45
C PRO A 166 18.40 7.04 0.55
N ASP A 167 18.80 6.21 1.51
CA ASP A 167 18.37 4.82 1.63
C ASP A 167 17.28 4.64 2.71
N ALA A 168 16.53 5.70 3.03
CA ALA A 168 15.48 5.61 4.03
C ALA A 168 14.31 4.74 3.53
N ALA A 169 13.56 4.22 4.48
CA ALA A 169 12.38 3.40 4.25
C ALA A 169 11.17 3.97 4.98
N VAL A 170 9.97 3.64 4.52
CA VAL A 170 8.72 4.04 5.18
C VAL A 170 8.10 2.84 5.90
N GLN A 171 7.64 3.08 7.13
CA GLN A 171 6.83 2.15 7.89
C GLN A 171 5.45 2.76 8.11
N ILE A 172 4.42 1.99 7.79
CA ILE A 172 3.02 2.42 7.95
C ILE A 172 2.35 1.50 8.96
N ARG A 173 1.71 2.08 9.96
CA ARG A 173 0.94 1.35 10.98
C ARG A 173 -0.45 1.97 11.12
N ASN A 174 -1.48 1.17 10.89
CA ASN A 174 -2.85 1.55 11.21
C ASN A 174 -3.12 1.26 12.70
N MET A 175 -3.33 2.31 13.49
CA MET A 175 -3.59 2.23 14.93
C MET A 175 -5.07 2.44 15.27
N SER A 176 -5.95 2.49 14.26
CA SER A 176 -7.37 2.70 14.47
C SER A 176 -7.97 1.61 15.34
N LYS A 177 -8.84 2.01 16.26
CA LYS A 177 -9.67 1.11 17.07
C LYS A 177 -11.10 1.04 16.55
N ASP A 178 -11.43 1.80 15.52
CA ASP A 178 -12.72 1.72 14.87
C ASP A 178 -12.84 0.37 14.14
N LYS A 179 -14.00 -0.27 14.27
CA LYS A 179 -14.21 -1.62 13.75
C LYS A 179 -14.01 -1.70 12.23
N ILE A 180 -14.35 -0.65 11.49
CA ILE A 180 -14.24 -0.60 10.04
C ILE A 180 -12.86 -0.08 9.64
N LEU A 181 -12.43 1.05 10.21
CA LEU A 181 -11.17 1.67 9.81
C LEU A 181 -9.95 0.82 10.21
N SER A 182 -10.03 0.00 11.26
CA SER A 182 -8.96 -0.93 11.66
C SER A 182 -8.72 -2.06 10.65
N GLU A 183 -9.69 -2.38 9.80
CA GLU A 183 -9.56 -3.41 8.76
C GLU A 183 -8.95 -2.86 7.46
N ILE A 184 -8.80 -1.53 7.35
CA ILE A 184 -8.23 -0.88 6.16
C ILE A 184 -6.70 -1.01 6.17
N SER A 185 -6.16 -1.46 5.05
CA SER A 185 -4.71 -1.53 4.81
C SER A 185 -4.22 -0.32 4.02
N PHE A 186 -2.95 0.05 4.23
CA PHE A 186 -2.33 1.22 3.62
C PHE A 186 -1.02 0.83 2.95
N GLN A 187 -0.75 1.39 1.78
CA GLN A 187 0.45 1.12 0.98
C GLN A 187 1.06 2.41 0.48
N ALA A 188 2.38 2.51 0.52
CA ALA A 188 3.12 3.60 -0.11
C ALA A 188 3.44 3.27 -1.57
N ASP A 189 3.52 4.30 -2.41
CA ASP A 189 4.04 4.22 -3.78
C ASP A 189 5.53 3.83 -3.83
N LYS A 190 6.29 4.19 -2.80
CA LYS A 190 7.70 3.83 -2.61
C LYS A 190 7.98 3.44 -1.17
N THR A 191 8.69 2.33 -0.95
CA THR A 191 8.95 1.78 0.39
C THR A 191 10.41 1.83 0.84
N SER A 192 11.35 2.00 -0.09
CA SER A 192 12.81 2.08 0.13
C SER A 192 13.43 3.16 -0.75
N ASP A 193 14.73 3.42 -0.57
CA ASP A 193 15.52 4.37 -1.37
C ASP A 193 14.96 5.80 -1.29
N ILE A 194 14.33 6.13 -0.16
CA ILE A 194 13.64 7.39 0.08
C ILE A 194 14.66 8.45 0.52
N GLN A 195 14.63 9.60 -0.15
CA GLN A 195 15.55 10.70 0.12
C GLN A 195 14.87 11.83 0.89
N LYS A 196 15.66 12.59 1.65
CA LYS A 196 15.19 13.83 2.25
C LYS A 196 14.74 14.79 1.15
N GLY A 197 13.52 15.28 1.25
CA GLY A 197 12.87 16.11 0.23
C GLY A 197 11.93 15.35 -0.71
N ASP A 198 11.97 14.01 -0.73
CA ASP A 198 11.00 13.19 -1.47
C ASP A 198 9.57 13.43 -0.96
N THR A 199 8.59 13.11 -1.81
CA THR A 199 7.19 12.99 -1.42
C THR A 199 6.75 11.55 -1.62
N VAL A 200 6.16 10.96 -0.58
CA VAL A 200 5.64 9.59 -0.57
C VAL A 200 4.13 9.62 -0.49
N THR A 201 3.46 8.93 -1.40
CA THR A 201 2.00 8.85 -1.45
C THR A 201 1.53 7.57 -0.79
N VAL A 202 0.78 7.69 0.31
CA VAL A 202 0.17 6.54 0.99
C VAL A 202 -1.29 6.42 0.56
N THR A 203 -1.66 5.25 0.06
CA THR A 203 -3.01 4.95 -0.42
C THR A 203 -3.65 3.84 0.42
N ALA A 204 -4.90 4.07 0.83
CA ALA A 204 -5.75 3.10 1.49
C ALA A 204 -6.33 2.11 0.48
N THR A 205 -6.26 0.82 0.79
CA THR A 205 -6.93 -0.24 0.04
C THR A 205 -8.29 -0.50 0.68
N ILE A 206 -9.36 -0.08 0.00
CA ILE A 206 -10.73 -0.19 0.49
C ILE A 206 -11.32 -1.56 0.08
N PRO A 207 -11.77 -2.39 1.03
CA PRO A 207 -12.51 -3.61 0.71
C PRO A 207 -13.84 -3.30 0.03
N SER A 208 -14.20 -4.05 -1.02
CA SER A 208 -15.44 -3.85 -1.78
C SER A 208 -16.71 -4.00 -0.92
N GLU A 209 -16.65 -4.81 0.13
CA GLU A 209 -17.75 -5.05 1.06
C GLU A 209 -18.16 -3.80 1.81
N LEU A 210 -17.25 -2.83 2.02
CA LEU A 210 -17.58 -1.57 2.69
C LEU A 210 -18.47 -0.70 1.81
N GLU A 211 -18.24 -0.70 0.50
CA GLU A 211 -19.13 0.02 -0.43
C GLU A 211 -20.54 -0.59 -0.44
N GLU A 212 -20.66 -1.92 -0.36
CA GLU A 212 -21.95 -2.62 -0.24
C GLU A 212 -22.67 -2.30 1.08
N GLN A 213 -21.93 -2.02 2.14
CA GLN A 213 -22.45 -1.62 3.45
C GLN A 213 -22.80 -0.12 3.56
N GLY A 214 -22.54 0.66 2.51
CA GLY A 214 -22.90 2.08 2.45
C GLY A 214 -21.78 3.05 2.73
N TYR A 215 -20.54 2.60 2.87
CA TYR A 215 -19.40 3.49 3.06
C TYR A 215 -18.95 4.11 1.73
N VAL A 216 -18.64 5.41 1.77
CA VAL A 216 -18.11 6.16 0.63
C VAL A 216 -16.88 6.92 1.12
N PHE A 217 -15.74 6.71 0.46
CA PHE A 217 -14.47 7.37 0.81
C PHE A 217 -14.19 8.49 -0.19
N GLU A 218 -14.05 9.72 0.29
CA GLU A 218 -13.89 10.89 -0.61
C GLU A 218 -12.52 10.90 -1.32
N ASN A 219 -11.45 10.63 -0.56
CA ASN A 219 -10.10 10.49 -1.09
C ASN A 219 -9.34 9.45 -0.26
N THR A 220 -8.77 8.48 -0.95
CA THR A 220 -8.10 7.32 -0.35
C THR A 220 -6.58 7.45 -0.31
N SER A 221 -6.00 8.52 -0.85
CA SER A 221 -4.55 8.73 -0.90
C SER A 221 -4.16 10.00 -0.17
N LYS A 222 -3.02 10.01 0.52
CA LYS A 222 -2.44 11.17 1.21
C LYS A 222 -0.93 11.24 0.98
N GLU A 223 -0.44 12.44 0.68
CA GLU A 223 0.98 12.71 0.45
C GLU A 223 1.70 13.07 1.76
N TYR A 224 2.92 12.54 1.91
CA TYR A 224 3.81 12.78 3.05
C TYR A 224 5.15 13.26 2.53
N LYS A 225 5.53 14.49 2.90
CA LYS A 225 6.84 15.05 2.55
C LYS A 225 7.91 14.59 3.53
N VAL A 226 9.03 14.10 3.01
CA VAL A 226 10.13 13.53 3.80
C VAL A 226 11.08 14.64 4.24
N GLU A 227 10.68 15.43 5.23
CA GLU A 227 11.51 16.55 5.73
C GLU A 227 12.41 16.15 6.89
N LYS A 228 11.96 15.20 7.72
CA LYS A 228 12.62 14.78 8.96
C LYS A 228 13.01 13.31 8.89
N VAL A 229 14.20 13.06 8.38
CA VAL A 229 14.86 11.76 8.33
C VAL A 229 16.35 11.98 8.52
N ASP A 230 17.03 11.00 9.11
CA ASP A 230 18.49 11.02 9.22
C ASP A 230 19.09 11.02 7.81
N SER A 231 20.33 11.45 7.66
CA SER A 231 20.98 11.54 6.35
C SER A 231 22.46 11.27 6.44
N TYR A 232 22.99 10.51 5.49
CA TYR A 232 24.43 10.45 5.31
C TYR A 232 24.99 11.82 5.01
N VAL A 233 26.10 12.16 5.64
CA VAL A 233 26.77 13.44 5.41
C VAL A 233 27.27 13.51 3.98
N GLN A 234 26.88 14.58 3.27
CA GLN A 234 27.26 14.81 1.87
C GLN A 234 28.38 15.83 1.74
N LYS A 235 28.53 16.76 2.69
CA LYS A 235 29.57 17.78 2.69
C LYS A 235 30.29 17.78 4.02
N PHE A 236 31.60 17.97 3.99
CA PHE A 236 32.41 18.06 5.20
C PHE A 236 31.93 19.16 6.15
N GLU A 237 31.51 20.31 5.60
CA GLU A 237 31.02 21.47 6.36
C GLU A 237 29.76 21.20 7.19
N ASP A 238 29.00 20.15 6.88
CA ASP A 238 27.80 19.77 7.63
C ASP A 238 28.14 19.03 8.94
N LEU A 239 29.39 18.59 9.13
CA LEU A 239 29.82 17.88 10.34
C LEU A 239 29.88 18.81 11.55
N PRO A 240 29.31 18.42 12.71
CA PRO A 240 29.40 19.23 13.92
C PRO A 240 30.84 19.35 14.42
N GLU A 241 31.30 20.57 14.67
CA GLU A 241 32.66 20.87 15.12
C GLU A 241 33.05 20.08 16.39
N GLU A 242 32.14 19.97 17.34
CA GLU A 242 32.41 19.25 18.60
C GLU A 242 32.60 17.74 18.39
N ASP A 243 31.92 17.15 17.41
CA ASP A 243 32.11 15.74 17.07
C ASP A 243 33.39 15.52 16.24
N LEU A 244 33.75 16.46 15.36
CA LEU A 244 35.05 16.47 14.68
C LEU A 244 36.21 16.49 15.69
N LYS A 245 36.14 17.32 16.73
CA LYS A 245 37.15 17.34 17.81
C LYS A 245 37.27 15.98 18.51
N LYS A 246 36.15 15.31 18.80
CA LYS A 246 36.17 13.96 19.41
C LYS A 246 36.82 12.93 18.48
N ILE A 247 36.46 12.95 17.19
CA ILE A 247 37.05 12.06 16.18
C ILE A 247 38.56 12.29 16.08
N MET A 248 39.00 13.56 16.05
CA MET A 248 40.42 13.89 15.97
C MET A 248 41.20 13.51 17.23
N ASN A 249 40.60 13.66 18.41
CA ASN A 249 41.19 13.16 19.66
C ASN A 249 41.35 11.62 19.64
N GLN A 250 40.33 10.89 19.18
CA GLN A 250 40.42 9.44 19.02
C GLN A 250 41.49 9.05 17.99
N ALA A 251 41.60 9.77 16.87
CA ALA A 251 42.63 9.53 15.86
C ALA A 251 44.05 9.70 16.44
N LYS A 252 44.26 10.75 17.24
CA LYS A 252 45.51 10.99 17.97
C LYS A 252 45.83 9.85 18.93
N ASP A 253 44.85 9.42 19.73
CA ASP A 253 45.01 8.29 20.65
C ASP A 253 45.34 6.99 19.91
N MET A 254 44.71 6.74 18.76
CA MET A 254 45.01 5.59 17.91
C MET A 254 46.44 5.62 17.37
N VAL A 255 46.94 6.79 16.97
CA VAL A 255 48.33 6.99 16.52
C VAL A 255 49.31 6.70 17.65
N GLU A 256 49.09 7.27 18.83
CA GLU A 256 49.93 7.06 20.02
C GLU A 256 49.91 5.61 20.48
N ALA A 257 48.73 5.00 20.53
CA ALA A 257 48.56 3.65 21.08
C ALA A 257 49.01 2.54 20.11
N ASN A 258 48.85 2.72 18.80
CA ASN A 258 49.05 1.65 17.81
C ASN A 258 50.20 1.91 16.86
N LEU A 259 50.22 3.09 16.19
CA LEU A 259 51.19 3.40 15.16
C LEU A 259 52.60 3.58 15.77
N LYS A 260 52.73 4.42 16.82
CA LYS A 260 54.02 4.70 17.47
C LYS A 260 54.58 3.52 18.27
N THR A 261 53.72 2.60 18.72
CA THR A 261 54.13 1.44 19.52
C THR A 261 54.40 0.18 18.70
N GLY A 262 54.20 0.22 17.38
CA GLY A 262 54.36 -0.95 16.52
C GLY A 262 53.33 -2.05 16.79
N LYS A 263 52.15 -1.69 17.29
CA LYS A 263 51.03 -2.64 17.51
C LYS A 263 50.07 -2.71 16.32
N LEU A 264 50.33 -1.93 15.27
CA LEU A 264 49.50 -1.88 14.09
C LEU A 264 49.87 -3.01 13.12
N SER A 265 49.09 -4.08 13.09
CA SER A 265 49.30 -5.22 12.18
C SER A 265 48.70 -4.94 10.79
N THR A 266 49.32 -4.02 10.05
CA THR A 266 48.98 -3.71 8.65
C THR A 266 50.23 -3.74 7.76
N SER A 267 50.03 -3.85 6.45
CA SER A 267 51.13 -3.91 5.49
C SER A 267 51.76 -2.54 5.26
N PHE A 268 53.04 -2.52 4.88
CA PHE A 268 53.75 -1.32 4.44
C PHE A 268 54.29 -1.51 3.03
N TYR A 269 53.91 -0.62 2.10
CA TYR A 269 54.23 -0.72 0.68
C TYR A 269 55.21 0.34 0.19
N LYS A 270 56.10 -0.06 -0.72
CA LYS A 270 56.99 0.81 -1.50
C LYS A 270 56.57 0.70 -2.97
N GLY A 271 55.86 1.70 -3.49
CA GLY A 271 55.17 1.50 -4.76
C GLY A 271 54.08 0.45 -4.60
N ASN A 272 54.13 -0.59 -5.43
CA ASN A 272 53.25 -1.76 -5.35
C ASN A 272 53.92 -2.96 -4.64
N GLU A 273 55.14 -2.81 -4.15
CA GLU A 273 55.90 -3.88 -3.51
C GLU A 273 55.73 -3.85 -1.99
N LEU A 274 55.53 -5.02 -1.40
CA LEU A 274 55.43 -5.18 0.05
C LEU A 274 56.81 -5.03 0.68
N ALA A 275 57.03 -3.92 1.37
CA ALA A 275 58.31 -3.54 1.95
C ALA A 275 58.44 -3.89 3.45
N GLY A 276 57.31 -3.99 4.15
CA GLY A 276 57.31 -4.22 5.59
C GLY A 276 55.93 -4.45 6.18
N THR A 277 55.87 -4.48 7.51
CA THR A 277 54.61 -4.38 8.27
C THR A 277 54.75 -3.27 9.31
N MET A 278 53.64 -2.59 9.63
CA MET A 278 53.61 -1.49 10.61
C MET A 278 53.76 -1.94 12.07
N GLU A 279 54.20 -3.18 12.29
CA GLU A 279 54.61 -3.74 13.57
C GLU A 279 56.13 -4.06 13.61
N ARG A 280 56.86 -3.83 12.51
CA ARG A 280 58.28 -4.19 12.34
C ARG A 280 59.13 -3.00 11.88
N PHE A 281 59.44 -2.11 12.81
CA PHE A 281 60.36 -1.00 12.61
C PHE A 281 61.17 -0.73 13.89
N ASP A 282 62.25 0.04 13.77
CA ASP A 282 63.08 0.44 14.92
C ASP A 282 62.54 1.72 15.58
N SER A 283 62.16 2.72 14.77
CA SER A 283 61.49 3.92 15.27
C SER A 283 60.66 4.59 14.17
N ILE A 284 59.67 5.40 14.59
CA ILE A 284 59.00 6.36 13.71
C ILE A 284 59.19 7.78 14.26
N SER A 285 59.24 8.77 13.37
CA SER A 285 59.17 10.18 13.77
C SER A 285 57.77 10.52 14.28
N GLU A 286 57.63 11.70 14.90
CA GLU A 286 56.31 12.22 15.29
C GLU A 286 55.41 12.34 14.06
N PRO A 287 54.26 11.63 14.00
CA PRO A 287 53.36 11.70 12.86
C PRO A 287 52.77 13.10 12.72
N GLN A 288 52.81 13.65 11.51
CA GLN A 288 52.28 14.97 11.19
C GLN A 288 50.95 14.80 10.46
N LEU A 289 49.95 15.61 10.84
CA LEU A 289 48.68 15.64 10.12
C LEU A 289 48.90 16.27 8.75
N GLU A 290 48.41 15.60 7.73
CA GLU A 290 48.48 16.02 6.33
C GLU A 290 47.10 16.37 5.80
N LYS A 291 47.08 16.87 4.57
CA LYS A 291 45.85 17.00 3.77
C LYS A 291 45.04 15.72 3.84
N SER A 292 43.82 15.87 4.29
CA SER A 292 42.86 14.79 4.53
C SER A 292 41.75 14.85 3.48
N TYR A 293 40.90 13.84 3.42
CA TYR A 293 39.92 13.73 2.33
C TYR A 293 38.53 13.39 2.87
N PHE A 294 37.52 14.08 2.37
CA PHE A 294 36.12 13.69 2.55
C PHE A 294 35.61 13.13 1.22
N CYS A 295 35.01 11.95 1.26
CA CYS A 295 34.50 11.26 0.09
C CYS A 295 33.01 11.00 0.30
N HIS A 296 32.16 11.44 -0.62
CA HIS A 296 30.75 11.05 -0.63
C HIS A 296 30.43 10.27 -1.90
N MET A 297 29.59 9.25 -1.77
CA MET A 297 29.19 8.43 -2.90
C MET A 297 28.45 9.29 -3.94
N LYS A 298 28.75 9.08 -5.21
CA LYS A 298 28.05 9.73 -6.32
C LYS A 298 26.62 9.23 -6.43
N ASP A 299 25.76 10.10 -6.95
CA ASP A 299 24.38 9.74 -7.25
C ASP A 299 24.29 8.57 -8.24
N GLY A 300 23.31 7.68 -8.02
CA GLY A 300 23.04 6.53 -8.88
C GLY A 300 23.97 5.33 -8.66
N ILE A 301 24.96 5.41 -7.77
CA ILE A 301 25.78 4.25 -7.38
C ILE A 301 25.00 3.37 -6.41
N THR A 302 24.71 2.13 -6.85
CA THR A 302 24.07 1.10 -6.03
C THR A 302 25.08 0.00 -5.74
N SER A 303 25.81 0.10 -4.62
CA SER A 303 26.75 -0.93 -4.18
C SER A 303 26.46 -1.31 -2.73
N LEU A 304 26.36 -2.63 -2.48
CA LEU A 304 26.17 -3.18 -1.13
C LEU A 304 27.49 -3.35 -0.36
N TRP A 305 28.62 -3.17 -1.02
CA TRP A 305 29.96 -3.38 -0.46
C TRP A 305 30.67 -2.06 -0.13
N GLU A 306 30.04 -0.94 -0.46
CA GLU A 306 30.61 0.39 -0.37
C GLU A 306 29.85 1.23 0.65
N THR A 307 30.58 2.03 1.41
CA THR A 307 30.03 2.93 2.43
C THR A 307 29.55 4.24 1.79
N LYS A 308 28.55 4.90 2.34
CA LYS A 308 27.91 6.06 1.70
C LYS A 308 28.77 7.31 1.72
N ASN A 309 29.59 7.45 2.75
CA ASN A 309 30.66 8.45 2.81
C ASN A 309 31.87 7.91 3.58
N LYS A 310 32.98 8.63 3.47
CA LYS A 310 34.25 8.34 4.12
C LYS A 310 34.97 9.64 4.46
N MET A 311 35.52 9.74 5.67
CA MET A 311 36.48 10.78 6.05
C MET A 311 37.82 10.13 6.35
N TYR A 312 38.85 10.52 5.61
CA TYR A 312 40.20 9.96 5.69
C TYR A 312 41.16 10.97 6.32
N ILE A 313 41.54 10.70 7.56
CA ILE A 313 42.49 11.48 8.34
C ILE A 313 43.89 10.98 7.99
N THR A 314 44.68 11.81 7.32
CA THR A 314 45.98 11.39 6.76
C THR A 314 47.14 11.86 7.63
N TYR A 315 48.07 10.96 7.93
CA TYR A 315 49.31 11.28 8.64
C TYR A 315 50.53 10.97 7.79
N SER A 316 51.55 11.82 7.87
CA SER A 316 52.89 11.53 7.37
C SER A 316 53.89 11.28 8.51
N PHE A 317 54.91 10.47 8.26
CA PHE A 317 55.98 10.19 9.22
C PHE A 317 57.22 9.62 8.52
N ASN A 318 58.36 9.65 9.18
CA ASN A 318 59.56 8.93 8.77
C ASN A 318 59.65 7.63 9.57
N VAL A 319 60.17 6.57 8.96
CA VAL A 319 60.40 5.29 9.63
C VAL A 319 61.85 4.85 9.46
N THR A 320 62.43 4.36 10.54
CA THR A 320 63.76 3.76 10.56
C THR A 320 63.62 2.26 10.79
N GLY A 321 64.36 1.48 10.02
CA GLY A 321 64.47 0.05 10.20
C GLY A 321 63.22 -0.78 9.87
N MET A 322 62.40 -0.31 8.92
CA MET A 322 61.24 -1.04 8.39
C MET A 322 61.70 -2.34 7.73
N HIS A 323 61.02 -3.46 8.02
CA HIS A 323 61.35 -4.75 7.41
C HIS A 323 60.20 -5.76 7.47
N MET A 324 60.29 -6.80 6.64
CA MET A 324 59.42 -7.98 6.71
C MET A 324 60.25 -9.25 6.92
N PHE A 325 60.99 -9.66 5.88
CA PHE A 325 61.93 -10.79 5.87
C PHE A 325 63.17 -10.38 5.09
N GLY A 326 64.03 -9.54 5.66
CA GLY A 326 65.15 -8.98 4.89
C GLY A 326 65.91 -7.89 5.63
N PRO A 327 66.83 -7.19 4.94
CA PRO A 327 67.53 -6.06 5.51
C PRO A 327 66.52 -4.97 5.91
N LYS A 328 66.87 -4.26 6.97
CA LYS A 328 66.13 -3.10 7.44
C LYS A 328 66.33 -1.93 6.48
N GLU A 329 65.24 -1.26 6.12
CA GLU A 329 65.25 -0.08 5.26
C GLU A 329 64.63 1.12 5.97
N ASP A 330 65.17 2.31 5.68
CA ASP A 330 64.66 3.57 6.18
C ASP A 330 63.84 4.27 5.09
N TYR A 331 62.72 4.87 5.48
CA TYR A 331 61.85 5.59 4.57
C TYR A 331 61.49 6.97 5.15
N GLN A 332 61.39 7.95 4.25
CA GLN A 332 61.07 9.33 4.59
C GLN A 332 59.77 9.73 3.89
N ASN A 333 58.96 10.57 4.55
CA ASN A 333 57.65 10.99 4.05
C ASN A 333 56.75 9.78 3.74
N CYS A 334 56.63 8.85 4.69
CA CYS A 334 55.67 7.77 4.63
C CYS A 334 54.27 8.29 4.94
N TYR A 335 53.22 7.62 4.45
CA TYR A 335 51.83 8.01 4.64
C TYR A 335 50.97 6.86 5.14
N ILE A 336 49.99 7.19 5.96
CA ILE A 336 48.92 6.30 6.41
C ILE A 336 47.66 7.11 6.66
N ARG A 337 46.47 6.52 6.50
CA ARG A 337 45.21 7.17 6.88
C ARG A 337 44.45 6.38 7.93
N ILE A 338 43.63 7.09 8.69
CA ILE A 338 42.55 6.53 9.51
C ILE A 338 41.23 6.84 8.80
N ALA A 339 40.40 5.83 8.60
CA ALA A 339 39.09 5.98 7.97
C ALA A 339 37.98 6.05 9.02
N CYS A 340 37.11 7.04 8.85
CA CYS A 340 35.75 7.10 9.40
C CYS A 340 34.78 6.84 8.24
N GLU A 341 33.85 5.92 8.39
CA GLU A 341 32.92 5.53 7.31
C GLU A 341 31.47 5.60 7.82
N ASP A 342 30.52 5.84 6.91
CA ASP A 342 29.08 5.90 7.20
C ASP A 342 28.72 6.90 8.31
N LEU A 343 29.23 8.12 8.17
CA LEU A 343 28.87 9.26 9.01
C LEU A 343 27.42 9.68 8.72
N ILE A 344 26.54 9.59 9.72
CA ILE A 344 25.12 9.93 9.61
C ILE A 344 24.82 11.13 10.50
N LEU A 345 24.22 12.17 9.91
CA LEU A 345 23.58 13.25 10.66
C LEU A 345 22.15 12.86 10.97
N THR A 346 21.80 12.89 12.25
CA THR A 346 20.42 12.68 12.67
C THR A 346 19.55 13.85 12.22
N LYS A 347 18.23 13.62 12.12
CA LYS A 347 17.26 14.69 11.84
C LYS A 347 17.26 15.81 12.90
N GLU A 348 17.82 15.58 14.08
CA GLU A 348 18.05 16.57 15.14
C GLU A 348 19.37 17.36 14.97
N GLY A 349 20.27 16.91 14.09
CA GLY A 349 21.56 17.57 13.80
C GLY A 349 22.76 17.00 14.55
N ASP A 350 22.60 15.89 15.26
CA ASP A 350 23.69 15.21 15.96
C ASP A 350 24.41 14.23 15.02
N LEU A 351 25.72 14.02 15.21
CA LEU A 351 26.45 13.00 14.47
C LEU A 351 26.27 11.61 15.11
N GLN A 352 25.67 10.69 14.38
CA GLN A 352 25.69 9.27 14.70
C GLN A 352 26.91 8.61 14.04
N PHE A 353 27.96 8.40 14.83
CA PHE A 353 29.18 7.71 14.40
C PHE A 353 29.81 6.93 15.55
N ASP A 354 30.16 5.66 15.31
CA ASP A 354 30.89 4.84 16.29
C ASP A 354 32.40 4.98 16.06
N ILE A 355 33.06 5.76 16.92
CA ILE A 355 34.50 5.98 16.89
C ILE A 355 35.33 4.69 17.03
N GLY A 356 34.76 3.61 17.58
CA GLY A 356 35.41 2.30 17.68
C GLY A 356 35.58 1.60 16.32
N THR A 357 34.87 2.06 15.29
CA THR A 357 34.96 1.51 13.92
C THR A 357 36.10 2.11 13.10
N MET A 358 36.78 3.14 13.63
CA MET A 358 37.90 3.80 12.97
C MET A 358 39.03 2.80 12.69
N LYS A 359 39.57 2.82 11.46
CA LYS A 359 40.57 1.84 11.01
C LYS A 359 41.71 2.49 10.24
N PHE A 360 42.93 2.04 10.53
CA PHE A 360 44.09 2.39 9.73
C PHE A 360 44.04 1.74 8.33
N SER A 361 44.63 2.39 7.35
CA SER A 361 44.99 1.79 6.06
C SER A 361 46.25 0.94 6.17
N ASN A 362 46.74 0.45 5.02
CA ASN A 362 48.16 0.12 4.90
C ASN A 362 49.03 1.38 5.00
N GLY A 363 50.29 1.22 5.37
CA GLY A 363 51.29 2.28 5.27
C GLY A 363 51.97 2.29 3.89
N TYR A 364 52.45 3.46 3.48
CA TYR A 364 53.06 3.65 2.17
C TYR A 364 54.32 4.50 2.27
N ALA A 365 55.39 4.12 1.57
CA ALA A 365 56.67 4.83 1.56
C ALA A 365 56.64 6.15 0.78
N TYR A 366 55.66 6.34 -0.10
CA TYR A 366 55.57 7.50 -0.99
C TYR A 366 54.12 7.99 -1.11
N PHE A 367 53.96 9.31 -1.26
CA PHE A 367 52.66 9.94 -1.44
C PHE A 367 51.92 9.40 -2.66
N ASP A 368 52.58 9.27 -3.80
CA ASP A 368 51.93 8.82 -5.05
C ASP A 368 51.31 7.42 -4.91
N SER A 369 51.97 6.53 -4.16
CA SER A 369 51.45 5.18 -3.90
C SER A 369 50.26 5.21 -2.95
N PHE A 370 50.36 5.98 -1.86
CA PHE A 370 49.25 6.23 -0.95
C PHE A 370 48.04 6.82 -1.69
N TYR A 371 48.24 7.91 -2.43
CA TYR A 371 47.19 8.60 -3.14
C TYR A 371 46.54 7.69 -4.18
N THR A 372 47.33 6.94 -4.95
CA THR A 372 46.77 6.02 -5.95
C THR A 372 45.90 4.93 -5.32
N GLN A 373 46.38 4.31 -4.24
CA GLN A 373 45.72 3.16 -3.63
C GLN A 373 44.55 3.54 -2.71
N GLU A 374 44.71 4.59 -1.91
CA GLU A 374 43.72 4.96 -0.90
C GLU A 374 42.75 6.03 -1.38
N ILE A 375 43.15 6.94 -2.28
CA ILE A 375 42.33 8.10 -2.65
C ILE A 375 41.81 8.00 -4.09
N ALA A 376 42.71 7.87 -5.07
CA ALA A 376 42.36 7.86 -6.49
C ALA A 376 41.53 6.64 -6.89
N SER A 377 41.71 5.51 -6.19
CA SER A 377 40.91 4.29 -6.37
C SER A 377 39.42 4.49 -6.09
N LEU A 378 39.06 5.50 -5.29
CA LEU A 378 37.66 5.82 -4.97
C LEU A 378 36.97 6.67 -6.04
N LYS A 379 37.72 7.29 -6.97
CA LYS A 379 37.19 8.32 -7.89
C LYS A 379 36.09 7.83 -8.82
N ASP A 380 35.98 6.52 -9.05
CA ASP A 380 34.90 5.99 -9.88
C ASP A 380 33.55 6.13 -9.16
N ASN A 381 33.50 5.81 -7.86
CA ASN A 381 32.27 5.75 -7.07
C ASN A 381 32.03 6.99 -6.19
N TYR A 382 33.05 7.78 -5.92
CA TYR A 382 32.99 8.89 -4.95
C TYR A 382 33.36 10.23 -5.59
N GLU A 383 32.68 11.27 -5.15
CA GLU A 383 33.21 12.63 -5.20
C GLU A 383 34.15 12.82 -4.01
N ILE A 384 35.29 13.47 -4.25
CA ILE A 384 36.38 13.56 -3.28
C ILE A 384 36.75 15.04 -3.10
N GLU A 385 36.71 15.48 -1.85
CA GLU A 385 37.07 16.81 -1.40
C GLU A 385 38.34 16.73 -0.54
N GLU A 386 39.31 17.62 -0.80
CA GLU A 386 40.43 17.83 0.12
C GLU A 386 39.95 18.68 1.30
N ILE A 387 40.24 18.22 2.52
CA ILE A 387 39.83 18.89 3.75
C ILE A 387 41.05 19.16 4.64
N ASP A 388 40.98 20.27 5.39
CA ASP A 388 41.98 20.63 6.40
C ASP A 388 41.41 20.34 7.79
N LEU A 389 42.05 19.40 8.49
CA LEU A 389 41.65 18.98 9.83
C LEU A 389 42.49 19.61 10.95
N SER A 390 43.46 20.47 10.62
CA SER A 390 44.40 21.07 11.58
C SER A 390 43.72 21.91 12.66
N SER A 391 42.62 22.59 12.34
CA SER A 391 41.86 23.39 13.30
C SER A 391 41.14 22.59 14.38
N TYR A 392 41.05 21.26 14.21
CA TYR A 392 40.32 20.38 15.13
C TYR A 392 41.24 19.52 16.02
N GLN A 393 42.56 19.74 15.96
CA GLN A 393 43.50 19.14 16.90
C GLN A 393 43.47 19.90 18.23
N GLN A 394 43.36 19.16 19.35
CA GLN A 394 43.54 19.70 20.71
C GLN A 394 44.98 19.56 21.21
#